data_AF-A0A7C5D7W3-F1
#
_entry.id   AF-A0A7C5D7W3-F1
#
_cell.length_a   1.000
_cell.length_b   1.000
_cell.length_c   1.000
_cell.angle_alpha   90.00
_cell.angle_beta   90.00
_cell.angle_gamma   90.00
#
_symmetry.space_group_name_H-M   'P 1'
#
loop_
_entity.id
_entity.type
_entity.pdbx_description
1 polymer ?
#
loop_
_entity_poly.entity_id
_entity_poly.type
_entity_poly.pdbx_seq_one_letter_code
_entity_poly.pdbx_strand_id
1 'polypeptide(L)'
;MKHFSIWLLWAVLCTTLFSANNMLKSIEIKHHELNLHFSAWLDSSDIHHMTLENPHRQVIDIKNARLSNRKIASGLSAKGVRSFRVAQYKRDTVRIVIETESSYRCRGYQPMALRTLYRIPLPKNGTSRSEMKTYPKKVKKVPAKRVR
;
A
#
# COMPACT_ATOMS: atom_id res chain seq x y z
N MET A 1 -7.45 52.83 -0.34
CA MET A 1 -6.73 51.59 -0.73
C MET A 1 -6.10 50.90 0.49
N LYS A 2 -6.91 50.43 1.47
CA LYS A 2 -6.40 49.79 2.70
C LYS A 2 -7.02 48.42 3.02
N HIS A 3 -7.94 47.93 2.20
CA HIS A 3 -8.62 46.65 2.43
C HIS A 3 -8.02 45.46 1.66
N PHE A 4 -7.11 45.70 0.71
CA PHE A 4 -6.50 44.64 -0.12
C PHE A 4 -5.41 43.85 0.60
N SER A 5 -4.77 44.44 1.62
CA SER A 5 -3.64 43.82 2.34
C SER A 5 -4.07 42.77 3.37
N ILE A 6 -5.32 42.78 3.83
CA ILE A 6 -5.81 41.85 4.87
C ILE A 6 -6.21 40.49 4.26
N TRP A 7 -6.63 40.48 2.98
CA TRP A 7 -7.01 39.25 2.27
C TRP A 7 -5.79 38.38 1.90
N LEU A 8 -4.63 39.00 1.66
CA LEU A 8 -3.40 38.31 1.30
C LEU A 8 -2.77 37.55 2.48
N LEU A 9 -2.99 38.01 3.71
CA LEU A 9 -2.55 37.30 4.93
C LEU A 9 -3.39 36.04 5.22
N TRP A 10 -4.67 36.02 4.85
CA TRP A 10 -5.55 34.85 5.06
C TRP A 10 -5.28 33.71 4.07
N ALA A 11 -4.90 34.03 2.83
CA ALA A 11 -4.55 33.03 1.82
C ALA A 11 -3.25 32.26 2.17
N VAL A 12 -2.33 32.86 2.93
CA VAL A 12 -1.03 32.26 3.28
C VAL A 12 -1.16 31.28 4.46
N LEU A 13 -2.11 31.48 5.37
CA LEU A 13 -2.33 30.59 6.52
C LEU A 13 -2.97 29.24 6.18
N CYS A 14 -3.59 29.08 5.01
CA CYS A 14 -4.35 27.86 4.68
C CYS A 14 -3.51 26.73 4.08
N THR A 15 -2.27 26.98 3.66
CA THR A 15 -1.45 25.97 2.94
C THR A 15 -0.63 25.06 3.86
N THR A 16 -0.48 25.38 5.14
CA THR A 16 0.42 24.67 6.07
C THR A 16 -0.27 23.63 6.96
N LEU A 17 -1.61 23.55 6.97
CA LEU A 17 -2.35 22.85 8.04
C LEU A 17 -2.54 21.32 7.91
N PHE A 18 -2.00 20.65 6.89
CA PHE A 18 -2.09 19.17 6.82
C PHE A 18 -0.77 18.52 6.39
N SER A 19 0.33 18.86 7.07
CA SER A 19 1.48 17.95 7.03
C SER A 19 1.11 16.72 7.85
N ALA A 20 1.06 15.56 7.20
CA ALA A 20 1.02 14.27 7.88
C ALA A 20 2.11 14.23 8.98
N ASN A 21 1.70 13.91 10.21
CA ASN A 21 2.58 13.94 11.38
C ASN A 21 3.27 12.58 11.65
N ASN A 22 2.88 11.54 10.90
CA ASN A 22 3.48 10.22 11.01
C ASN A 22 4.55 10.01 9.94
N MET A 23 5.76 9.64 10.35
CA MET A 23 6.90 9.41 9.45
C MET A 23 7.21 7.93 9.35
N LEU A 24 7.30 7.40 8.12
CA LEU A 24 7.93 6.12 7.86
C LEU A 24 9.43 6.28 8.05
N LYS A 25 9.95 5.79 9.19
CA LYS A 25 11.33 5.96 9.63
C LYS A 25 12.28 4.97 8.97
N SER A 26 11.91 3.69 8.95
CA SER A 26 12.71 2.64 8.36
C SER A 26 11.85 1.53 7.76
N ILE A 27 12.48 0.78 6.86
CA ILE A 27 11.91 -0.42 6.25
C ILE A 27 12.95 -1.51 6.34
N GLU A 28 12.54 -2.69 6.79
CA GLU A 28 13.42 -3.84 6.91
C GLU A 28 12.68 -5.12 6.49
N ILE A 29 13.43 -6.12 6.03
CA ILE A 29 12.88 -7.45 5.76
C ILE A 29 13.33 -8.36 6.89
N LYS A 30 12.37 -8.97 7.59
CA LYS A 30 12.62 -9.96 8.64
C LYS A 30 11.62 -11.09 8.51
N HIS A 31 12.09 -12.34 8.60
CA HIS A 31 11.24 -13.53 8.58
C HIS A 31 10.22 -13.58 7.43
N HIS A 32 10.62 -13.19 6.21
CA HIS A 32 9.74 -13.09 5.03
C HIS A 32 8.61 -12.06 5.16
N GLU A 33 8.78 -11.05 6.00
CA GLU A 33 7.88 -9.91 6.12
C GLU A 33 8.63 -8.62 5.85
N LEU A 34 7.98 -7.69 5.17
CA LEU A 34 8.40 -6.31 5.05
C LEU A 34 7.84 -5.54 6.23
N ASN A 35 8.72 -5.09 7.11
CA ASN A 35 8.40 -4.33 8.30
C ASN A 35 8.54 -2.84 8.01
N LEU A 36 7.46 -2.10 8.20
CA LEU A 36 7.40 -0.65 8.06
C LEU A 36 7.33 -0.01 9.44
N HIS A 37 8.37 0.74 9.84
CA HIS A 37 8.46 1.37 11.15
C HIS A 37 8.08 2.83 11.09
N PHE A 38 7.09 3.21 11.88
CA PHE A 38 6.51 4.55 11.90
C PHE A 38 6.90 5.34 13.16
N SER A 39 6.87 6.67 13.07
CA SER A 39 7.17 7.56 14.20
C SER A 39 6.04 7.65 15.21
N ALA A 40 4.81 7.42 14.76
CA ALA A 40 3.59 7.47 15.55
C ALA A 40 2.67 6.28 15.22
N TRP A 41 1.61 6.12 16.01
CA TRP A 41 0.64 5.07 15.80
C TRP A 41 -0.02 5.21 14.44
N LEU A 42 -0.18 4.07 13.77
CA LEU A 42 -0.94 3.97 12.53
C LEU A 42 -2.38 3.61 12.83
N ASP A 43 -3.31 4.35 12.21
CA ASP A 43 -4.70 3.97 12.14
C ASP A 43 -4.91 3.00 10.98
N SER A 44 -5.58 1.88 11.22
CA SER A 44 -5.92 0.91 10.18
C SER A 44 -6.81 1.51 9.07
N SER A 45 -7.60 2.54 9.38
CA SER A 45 -8.45 3.22 8.40
C SER A 45 -7.65 4.03 7.37
N ASP A 46 -6.40 4.38 7.68
CA ASP A 46 -5.47 5.07 6.78
C ASP A 46 -4.75 4.12 5.81
N ILE A 47 -4.91 2.81 5.98
CA ILE A 47 -4.23 1.78 5.20
C ILE A 47 -5.17 1.23 4.13
N HIS A 48 -4.82 1.44 2.87
CA HIS A 48 -5.60 0.96 1.73
C HIS A 48 -4.78 0.00 0.87
N HIS A 49 -5.36 -1.19 0.64
CA HIS A 49 -4.75 -2.22 -0.19
C HIS A 49 -5.41 -2.29 -1.55
N MET A 50 -4.59 -2.41 -2.59
CA MET A 50 -5.06 -2.73 -3.93
C MET A 50 -4.09 -3.69 -4.60
N THR A 51 -4.63 -4.54 -5.47
CA THR A 51 -3.86 -5.46 -6.29
C THR A 51 -4.00 -5.04 -7.75
N LEU A 52 -2.87 -4.94 -8.44
CA LEU A 52 -2.84 -4.70 -9.88
C LEU A 52 -2.30 -5.94 -10.56
N GLU A 53 -2.86 -6.29 -11.70
CA GLU A 53 -2.36 -7.36 -12.55
C GLU A 53 -1.46 -6.81 -13.65
N ASN A 54 -0.67 -7.70 -14.29
CA ASN A 54 0.18 -7.42 -15.45
C ASN A 54 1.16 -6.23 -15.30
N PRO A 55 2.27 -6.35 -14.55
CA PRO A 55 2.65 -7.48 -13.69
C PRO A 55 1.90 -7.45 -12.35
N HIS A 56 1.88 -8.59 -11.66
CA HIS A 56 1.24 -8.69 -10.35
C HIS A 56 1.91 -7.75 -9.34
N ARG A 57 1.12 -6.85 -8.75
CA ARG A 57 1.60 -5.84 -7.82
C ARG A 57 0.65 -5.72 -6.64
N GLN A 58 1.22 -5.76 -5.45
CA GLN A 58 0.54 -5.35 -4.23
C GLN A 58 0.89 -3.89 -3.99
N VAL A 59 -0.13 -3.03 -3.95
CA VAL A 59 0.01 -1.60 -3.69
C VAL A 59 -0.68 -1.30 -2.37
N ILE A 60 0.07 -0.69 -1.46
CA ILE A 60 -0.39 -0.30 -0.13
C ILE A 60 -0.21 1.20 -0.02
N ASP A 61 -1.32 1.91 0.09
CA ASP A 61 -1.35 3.33 0.40
C ASP A 61 -1.54 3.52 1.89
N ILE A 62 -0.70 4.35 2.48
CA ILE A 62 -0.76 4.72 3.89
C ILE A 62 -0.94 6.23 3.94
N LYS A 63 -2.16 6.67 4.26
CA LYS A 63 -2.52 8.07 4.48
C LYS A 63 -1.93 8.57 5.79
N ASN A 64 -1.99 9.89 5.98
CA ASN A 64 -1.42 10.59 7.12
C ASN A 64 0.06 10.22 7.40
N ALA A 65 0.80 9.84 6.35
CA ALA A 65 2.18 9.41 6.43
C ALA A 65 3.13 10.19 5.50
N ARG A 66 4.38 10.37 5.94
CA ARG A 66 5.47 10.93 5.15
C ARG A 66 6.70 10.05 5.17
N LEU A 67 7.49 10.08 4.10
CA LEU A 67 8.80 9.45 4.09
C LEU A 67 9.80 10.24 4.93
N SER A 68 10.56 9.56 5.79
CA SER A 68 11.68 10.21 6.51
C SER A 68 12.84 10.57 5.60
N ASN A 69 13.06 9.78 4.55
CA ASN A 69 14.09 10.01 3.55
C ASN A 69 13.73 9.30 2.22
N ARG A 70 14.34 9.75 1.11
CA ARG A 70 14.06 9.20 -0.23
C ARG A 70 14.67 7.82 -0.49
N LYS A 71 15.67 7.40 0.28
CA LYS A 71 16.42 6.15 0.09
C LYS A 71 15.96 5.03 1.01
N ILE A 72 14.81 5.16 1.67
CA ILE A 72 14.37 4.25 2.72
C ILE A 72 14.18 2.79 2.27
N ALA A 73 13.98 2.59 0.97
CA ALA A 73 13.82 1.27 0.36
C ALA A 73 15.06 0.80 -0.44
N SER A 74 16.20 1.50 -0.32
CA SER A 74 17.42 1.11 -1.03
C SER A 74 17.96 -0.23 -0.50
N GLY A 75 18.28 -1.16 -1.39
CA GLY A 75 18.89 -2.45 -1.03
C GLY A 75 17.89 -3.52 -0.57
N LEU A 76 16.57 -3.26 -0.62
CA LEU A 76 15.57 -4.28 -0.33
C LEU A 76 15.54 -5.33 -1.45
N SER A 77 15.69 -6.60 -1.09
CA SER A 77 15.54 -7.74 -1.99
C SER A 77 14.93 -8.91 -1.22
N ALA A 78 14.01 -9.63 -1.86
CA ALA A 78 13.38 -10.82 -1.31
C ALA A 78 13.05 -11.81 -2.43
N LYS A 79 13.14 -13.11 -2.13
CA LYS A 79 12.78 -14.17 -3.08
C LYS A 79 11.31 -14.02 -3.51
N GLY A 80 11.04 -14.15 -4.82
CA GLY A 80 9.69 -14.00 -5.38
C GLY A 80 9.18 -12.56 -5.49
N VAL A 81 9.97 -11.58 -5.08
CA VAL A 81 9.70 -10.15 -5.31
C VAL A 81 10.63 -9.64 -6.39
N ARG A 82 10.05 -9.11 -7.46
CA ARG A 82 10.76 -8.53 -8.61
C ARG A 82 11.27 -7.13 -8.29
N SER A 83 10.49 -6.32 -7.58
CA SER A 83 10.94 -5.02 -7.09
C SER A 83 10.10 -4.49 -5.93
N PHE A 84 10.75 -3.67 -5.09
CA PHE A 84 10.10 -2.81 -4.12
C PHE A 84 10.16 -1.36 -4.62
N ARG A 85 9.04 -0.65 -4.56
CA ARG A 85 9.01 0.81 -4.75
C ARG A 85 8.32 1.43 -3.55
N VAL A 86 8.96 2.41 -2.94
CA VAL A 86 8.40 3.15 -1.82
C VAL A 86 8.59 4.63 -2.11
N ALA A 87 7.49 5.37 -2.18
CA ALA A 87 7.50 6.76 -2.58
C ALA A 87 6.38 7.55 -1.88
N GLN A 88 6.58 8.86 -1.80
CA GLN A 88 5.52 9.81 -1.43
C GLN A 88 4.58 9.95 -2.64
N TYR A 89 3.41 9.31 -2.60
CA TYR A 89 2.45 9.33 -3.72
C TYR A 89 1.64 10.62 -3.76
N LYS A 90 1.26 11.13 -2.58
CA LYS A 90 0.65 12.44 -2.36
C LYS A 90 1.30 13.08 -1.14
N ARG A 91 1.01 14.35 -0.88
CA ARG A 91 1.60 15.12 0.24
C ARG A 91 1.58 14.39 1.59
N ASP A 92 0.51 13.67 1.86
CA ASP A 92 0.20 12.96 3.11
C ASP A 92 0.07 11.44 2.92
N THR A 93 0.42 10.92 1.75
CA THR A 93 0.23 9.50 1.43
C THR A 93 1.55 8.87 0.98
N VAL A 94 2.01 7.86 1.73
CA VAL A 94 3.12 6.99 1.31
C VAL A 94 2.53 5.80 0.57
N ARG A 95 3.08 5.48 -0.60
CA ARG A 95 2.72 4.30 -1.38
C ARG A 95 3.88 3.31 -1.38
N ILE A 96 3.57 2.08 -1.02
CA ILE A 96 4.44 0.92 -1.13
C ILE A 96 3.91 0.06 -2.27
N VAL A 97 4.79 -0.31 -3.20
CA VAL A 97 4.50 -1.23 -4.30
C VAL A 97 5.46 -2.40 -4.20
N ILE A 98 4.89 -3.60 -4.13
CA ILE A 98 5.61 -4.87 -4.17
C ILE A 98 5.23 -5.56 -5.47
N GLU A 99 6.14 -5.58 -6.42
CA GLU A 99 5.96 -6.28 -7.69
C GLU A 99 6.47 -7.71 -7.56
N THR A 100 5.66 -8.70 -7.90
CA THR A 100 6.00 -10.12 -7.73
C THR A 100 5.85 -10.90 -9.03
N GLU A 101 6.51 -12.04 -9.11
CA GLU A 101 6.47 -12.92 -10.29
C GLU A 101 5.12 -13.65 -10.43
N SER A 102 4.44 -13.88 -9.32
CA SER A 102 3.16 -14.57 -9.27
C SER A 102 2.24 -13.95 -8.22
N SER A 103 0.95 -14.24 -8.33
CA SER A 103 -0.04 -13.82 -7.35
C SER A 103 0.18 -14.51 -6.01
N TYR A 104 0.09 -13.77 -4.92
CA TYR A 104 0.19 -14.32 -3.57
C TYR A 104 -0.78 -13.62 -2.62
N ARG A 105 -1.07 -14.25 -1.49
CA ARG A 105 -1.96 -13.68 -0.47
C ARG A 105 -1.20 -12.65 0.35
N CYS A 106 -1.39 -11.38 0.03
CA CYS A 106 -0.88 -10.27 0.81
C CYS A 106 -1.94 -9.82 1.83
N ARG A 107 -1.67 -10.03 3.12
CA ARG A 107 -2.49 -9.50 4.22
C ARG A 107 -1.56 -8.81 5.20
N GLY A 108 -1.39 -7.50 5.01
CA GLY A 108 -0.65 -6.72 5.98
C GLY A 108 -1.41 -6.63 7.31
N TYR A 109 -0.67 -6.47 8.39
CA TYR A 109 -1.25 -6.39 9.74
C TYR A 109 -0.37 -5.55 10.66
N GLN A 110 -0.99 -5.02 11.71
CA GLN A 110 -0.32 -4.36 12.82
C GLN A 110 -0.30 -5.32 14.02
N PRO A 111 0.85 -5.61 14.63
CA PRO A 111 0.90 -6.35 15.89
C PRO A 111 0.16 -5.56 16.99
N MET A 112 -0.66 -6.24 17.80
CA MET A 112 -1.43 -5.58 18.87
C MET A 112 -0.54 -4.79 19.84
N ALA A 113 0.64 -5.33 20.17
CA ALA A 113 1.58 -4.69 21.09
C ALA A 113 2.36 -3.50 20.48
N LEU A 114 2.32 -3.31 19.15
CA LEU A 114 3.17 -2.32 18.48
C LEU A 114 2.45 -1.67 17.29
N ARG A 115 1.64 -0.64 17.58
CA ARG A 115 0.86 0.10 16.56
C ARG A 115 1.70 1.02 15.67
N THR A 116 2.98 1.21 15.98
CA THR A 116 3.96 1.90 15.13
C THR A 116 4.59 1.00 14.08
N LEU A 117 4.25 -0.30 14.06
CA LEU A 117 4.78 -1.26 13.11
C LEU A 117 3.65 -1.79 12.21
N TYR A 118 3.87 -1.72 10.89
CA TYR A 118 3.05 -2.43 9.92
C TYR A 118 3.87 -3.52 9.25
N ARG A 119 3.33 -4.74 9.20
CA ARG A 119 3.99 -5.90 8.61
C ARG A 119 3.27 -6.31 7.36
N ILE A 120 4.01 -6.53 6.28
CA ILE A 120 3.48 -7.00 5.01
C ILE A 120 4.15 -8.34 4.69
N PRO A 121 3.42 -9.46 4.63
CA PRO A 121 4.02 -10.74 4.28
C PRO A 121 4.53 -10.70 2.83
N LEU A 122 5.67 -11.36 2.60
CA LEU A 122 6.29 -11.51 1.28
C LEU A 122 6.11 -12.95 0.78
N PRO A 123 6.09 -13.16 -0.55
CA PRO A 123 6.01 -14.50 -1.11
C PRO A 123 7.21 -15.36 -0.68
N LYS A 124 6.96 -16.63 -0.35
CA LYS A 124 8.01 -17.58 0.06
C LYS A 124 8.76 -18.20 -1.14
N ASN A 125 8.12 -18.25 -2.30
CA ASN A 125 8.63 -18.95 -3.49
C ASN A 125 8.88 -17.95 -4.62
N GLY A 126 10.01 -18.13 -5.32
CA GLY A 126 10.40 -17.36 -6.51
C GLY A 126 10.41 -18.24 -7.76
N THR A 127 9.42 -19.12 -7.91
CA THR A 127 9.32 -20.02 -9.06
C THR A 127 7.86 -20.17 -9.50
N SER A 128 7.59 -19.60 -10.67
CA SER A 128 6.75 -20.09 -11.77
C SER A 128 5.40 -20.75 -11.42
N ARG A 129 4.33 -20.04 -11.81
CA ARG A 129 3.04 -20.63 -12.22
C ARG A 129 2.35 -21.46 -11.13
N SER A 130 1.85 -20.81 -10.07
CA SER A 130 0.71 -21.39 -9.37
C SER A 130 -0.48 -21.30 -10.33
N GLU A 131 -0.91 -22.45 -10.82
CA GLU A 131 -2.11 -22.60 -11.62
C GLU A 131 -3.26 -21.92 -10.88
N MET A 132 -3.76 -20.84 -11.47
CA MET A 132 -5.07 -20.31 -11.14
C MET A 132 -6.06 -21.45 -11.38
N LYS A 133 -6.45 -22.16 -10.31
CA LYS A 133 -7.54 -23.14 -10.33
C LYS A 133 -8.77 -22.40 -10.84
N THR A 134 -9.03 -22.55 -12.14
CA THR A 134 -10.20 -21.99 -12.78
C THR A 134 -11.36 -22.85 -12.32
N TYR A 135 -12.10 -22.36 -11.32
CA TYR A 135 -13.37 -22.97 -10.95
C TYR A 135 -14.29 -22.90 -12.17
N PRO A 136 -14.83 -24.02 -12.68
CA PRO A 136 -15.74 -23.96 -13.80
C PRO A 136 -16.98 -23.16 -13.38
N LYS A 137 -17.23 -22.04 -14.08
CA LYS A 137 -18.49 -21.30 -13.95
C LYS A 137 -19.62 -22.24 -14.31
N LYS A 138 -20.45 -22.62 -13.34
CA LYS A 138 -21.70 -23.34 -13.60
C LYS A 138 -22.57 -22.47 -14.51
N VAL A 139 -22.63 -22.80 -15.79
CA VAL A 139 -23.59 -22.24 -16.73
C VAL A 139 -24.98 -22.68 -16.26
N LYS A 140 -25.80 -21.73 -15.80
CA LYS A 140 -27.21 -22.00 -15.50
C LYS A 140 -27.90 -22.36 -16.82
N LYS A 141 -28.27 -23.63 -17.00
CA LYS A 141 -29.14 -24.04 -18.11
C LYS A 141 -30.50 -23.39 -17.90
N VAL A 142 -30.87 -22.48 -18.80
CA VAL A 142 -32.23 -21.93 -18.88
C VAL A 142 -33.14 -23.07 -19.34
N PRO A 143 -34.25 -23.38 -18.64
CA PRO A 143 -35.16 -24.44 -19.07
C PRO A 143 -35.83 -24.03 -20.39
N ALA A 144 -35.81 -24.95 -21.36
CA ALA A 144 -36.46 -24.76 -22.64
C ALA A 144 -37.97 -24.52 -22.44
N LYS A 145 -38.46 -23.41 -22.99
CA LYS A 145 -39.89 -23.06 -23.00
C LYS A 145 -40.62 -24.11 -23.84
N ARG A 146 -41.53 -24.88 -23.23
CA ARG A 146 -42.41 -25.80 -23.94
C ARG A 146 -43.46 -24.98 -24.69
N VAL A 147 -43.33 -24.89 -26.02
CA VAL A 147 -44.37 -24.33 -26.88
C VAL A 147 -45.57 -25.29 -26.84
N ARG A 148 -46.74 -24.76 -26.52
CA ARG A 148 -48.03 -25.45 -26.66
C ARG A 148 -48.60 -25.14 -28.03
#